data_AF-A0A392VJ33-F1
#
_entry.id   AF-A0A392VJ33-F1
#
_cell.length_a   1.000
_cell.length_b   1.000
_cell.length_c   1.000
_cell.angle_alpha   90.00
_cell.angle_beta   90.00
_cell.angle_gamma   90.00
#
_symmetry.space_group_name_H-M   'P 1'
#
loop_
_entity.id
_entity.type
_entity.pdbx_description
1 polymer ?
#
loop_
_entity_poly.entity_id
_entity_poly.type
_entity_poly.pdbx_seq_one_letter_code
_entity_poly.pdbx_strand_id
1 'polypeptide(L)' 'QQHSDDEIAALMTQLAIAEACNVPHIYYDTQSSLYQAAQARRATYEPPPLYPTYPTRESLLAYHGVETAQLA' A
#
# COMPACT_ATOMS: atom_id res chain seq x y z
N GLN A 1 12.69 2.08 17.87
CA GLN A 1 13.35 2.38 16.59
C GLN A 1 12.31 2.97 15.65
N GLN A 2 12.70 3.92 14.83
CA GLN A 2 11.84 4.47 13.78
C GLN A 2 12.21 3.76 12.48
N HIS A 3 11.25 3.04 11.90
CA HIS A 3 11.41 2.30 10.65
C HIS A 3 11.34 3.26 9.47
N SER A 4 12.05 2.95 8.39
CA SER A 4 11.93 3.69 7.14
C SER A 4 10.56 3.42 6.49
N ASP A 5 10.11 4.37 5.67
CA ASP A 5 8.87 4.20 4.90
C ASP A 5 8.94 3.00 3.95
N ASP A 6 10.11 2.72 3.39
CA ASP A 6 10.33 1.57 2.50
C ASP A 6 10.19 0.23 3.24
N GLU A 7 10.73 0.10 4.45
CA GLU A 7 10.57 -1.11 5.29
C GLU A 7 9.10 -1.35 5.65
N ILE A 8 8.39 -0.29 6.00
CA ILE A 8 6.96 -0.33 6.31
C ILE A 8 6.18 -0.75 5.06
N ALA A 9 6.44 -0.13 3.90
CA ALA A 9 5.76 -0.44 2.64
C ALA A 9 6.02 -1.87 2.17
N ALA A 10 7.25 -2.36 2.31
CA ALA A 10 7.62 -3.73 1.99
C ALA A 10 6.81 -4.73 2.85
N LEU A 11 6.77 -4.52 4.17
CA LEU A 11 6.00 -5.40 5.06
C LEU A 11 4.49 -5.32 4.77
N MET A 12 3.94 -4.12 4.56
CA MET A 12 2.53 -3.97 4.18
C MET A 12 2.18 -4.79 2.94
N THR A 13 3.06 -4.75 1.92
CA THR A 13 2.89 -5.50 0.66
C THR A 13 2.93 -7.00 0.90
N GLN A 14 3.88 -7.48 1.70
CA GLN A 14 3.98 -8.91 2.03
C GLN A 14 2.75 -9.42 2.77
N LEU A 15 2.22 -8.63 3.72
CA LEU A 15 0.99 -8.97 4.45
C LEU A 15 -0.22 -8.99 3.51
N ALA A 16 -0.34 -8.03 2.59
CA ALA A 16 -1.42 -7.99 1.62
C ALA A 16 -1.40 -9.21 0.67
N ILE A 17 -0.21 -9.63 0.21
CA ILE A 17 -0.04 -10.84 -0.60
C ILE A 17 -0.43 -12.08 0.20
N ALA A 18 0.08 -12.22 1.43
CA ALA A 18 -0.23 -13.37 2.28
C ALA A 18 -1.73 -13.47 2.56
N GLU A 19 -2.41 -12.35 2.80
CA GLU A 19 -3.88 -12.29 2.97
C GLU A 19 -4.61 -12.68 1.67
N ALA A 20 -4.24 -12.10 0.53
CA ALA A 20 -4.84 -12.42 -0.77
C ALA A 20 -4.65 -13.90 -1.18
N CYS A 21 -3.52 -14.50 -0.80
CA CYS A 21 -3.20 -15.89 -1.07
C CYS A 21 -3.67 -16.87 0.03
N ASN A 22 -4.35 -16.40 1.09
CA ASN A 22 -4.73 -17.20 2.26
C ASN A 22 -3.56 -17.99 2.89
N VAL A 23 -2.37 -17.37 2.92
CA VAL A 23 -1.17 -18.00 3.49
C VAL A 23 -1.12 -17.73 5.00
N PRO A 24 -0.89 -18.76 5.84
CA PRO A 24 -0.73 -18.60 7.28
C PRO A 24 0.43 -17.64 7.62
N HIS A 25 0.15 -16.66 8.48
CA HIS A 25 1.09 -15.62 8.90
C HIS A 25 2.02 -16.09 10.04
N ILE A 26 2.64 -17.26 9.89
CA ILE A 26 3.35 -17.96 10.99
C ILE A 26 4.65 -17.25 11.40
N TYR A 27 5.28 -16.54 10.47
CA TYR A 27 6.61 -15.95 10.68
C TYR A 27 6.60 -14.46 11.09
N TYR A 28 5.43 -13.84 11.19
CA TYR A 28 5.34 -12.44 11.57
C TYR A 28 5.23 -12.31 13.09
N ASP A 29 6.24 -11.67 13.70
CA ASP A 29 6.15 -11.24 15.08
C ASP A 29 5.22 -10.02 15.19
N THR A 30 4.01 -10.27 15.66
CA THR A 30 2.97 -9.25 15.83
C THR A 30 3.29 -8.24 16.92
N GLN A 31 4.24 -8.55 17.82
CA GLN A 31 4.72 -7.64 18.86
C GLN A 31 5.88 -6.77 18.36
N SER A 32 6.49 -7.10 17.22
CA SER A 32 7.57 -6.30 16.66
C SER A 32 7.10 -4.88 16.33
N SER A 33 7.99 -3.91 16.54
CA SER A 33 7.69 -2.51 16.24
C SER A 33 7.44 -2.25 14.75
N LEU A 34 8.05 -3.04 13.85
CA LEU A 34 7.83 -2.92 12.40
C LEU A 34 6.43 -3.40 12.01
N TYR A 35 5.98 -4.52 12.59
CA TYR A 35 4.64 -5.03 12.36
C TYR A 35 3.57 -4.05 12.85
N GLN A 36 3.75 -3.48 14.05
CA GLN A 36 2.83 -2.46 14.57
C GLN A 36 2.80 -1.20 13.68
N ALA A 37 3.96 -0.74 13.20
CA ALA A 37 4.04 0.40 12.30
C ALA A 37 3.34 0.13 10.95
N ALA A 38 3.54 -1.05 10.37
CA ALA A 38 2.86 -1.48 9.15
C ALA A 38 1.34 -1.57 9.33
N GLN A 39 0.85 -2.14 10.43
CA GLN A 39 -0.57 -2.21 10.73
C GLN A 39 -1.19 -0.82 10.95
N ALA A 40 -0.51 0.06 11.67
CA ALA A 40 -0.94 1.44 11.85
C ALA A 40 -1.04 2.17 10.51
N ARG A 41 -0.07 1.99 9.60
CA ARG A 41 -0.11 2.60 8.26
C ARG A 41 -1.23 2.00 7.40
N ARG A 42 -1.43 0.68 7.43
CA ARG A 42 -2.55 -0.01 6.73
C ARG A 42 -3.91 0.52 7.15
N ALA A 43 -4.12 0.82 8.43
CA ALA A 43 -5.39 1.35 8.93
C ALA A 43 -5.77 2.70 8.30
N THR A 44 -4.79 3.45 7.79
CA THR A 44 -4.98 4.78 7.19
C THR A 44 -4.71 4.81 5.68
N TYR A 45 -4.24 3.71 5.10
CA TYR A 45 -3.82 3.64 3.70
C TYR A 45 -4.84 2.86 2.88
N GLU A 46 -5.48 3.56 1.95
CA GLU A 46 -6.34 2.95 0.93
C GLU A 46 -5.49 2.77 -0.35
N PRO A 47 -5.13 1.53 -0.74
CA PRO A 47 -4.37 1.32 -1.97
C PRO A 47 -5.20 1.79 -3.16
N PRO A 48 -4.57 2.42 -4.17
CA PRO A 48 -5.26 2.77 -5.40
C PRO A 48 -5.91 1.52 -6.00
N PRO A 49 -7.13 1.64 -6.55
CA PRO A 49 -7.76 0.52 -7.24
C PRO A 49 -6.90 0.06 -8.41
N LEU A 50 -6.77 -1.27 -8.59
CA LEU A 50 -6.01 -1.87 -9.70
C LEU A 50 -6.56 -1.44 -11.06
N TYR A 51 -7.89 -1.26 -11.13
CA TYR A 51 -8.60 -0.72 -12.29
C TYR A 51 -9.28 0.59 -11.86
N PRO A 52 -8.58 1.72 -11.97
CA PRO A 52 -9.17 3.00 -11.62
C PRO A 52 -10.33 3.31 -12.59
N THR A 53 -11.48 3.64 -12.01
CA THR A 53 -12.66 4.05 -12.77
C THR A 53 -12.73 5.56 -12.84
N TYR A 54 -12.81 6.11 -14.06
CA TYR A 54 -12.91 7.54 -14.31
C TYR A 54 -14.33 7.88 -14.76
N PRO A 55 -15.22 8.33 -13.85
CA PRO A 55 -16.62 8.56 -14.20
C PRO A 55 -16.79 9.71 -15.21
N THR A 56 -15.81 10.60 -15.33
CA THR A 56 -15.82 11.73 -16.28
C THR A 56 -14.52 11.83 -17.07
N ARG A 57 -14.57 12.46 -18.25
CA ARG A 57 -13.39 12.71 -19.08
C ARG A 57 -12.36 13.59 -18.36
N GLU A 58 -12.83 14.56 -17.58
CA GLU A 58 -11.99 15.45 -16.78
C GLU A 58 -11.22 14.66 -15.71
N SER A 59 -11.85 13.68 -15.07
CA SER A 59 -11.19 12.81 -14.08
C SER A 59 -10.07 11.96 -14.68
N LEU A 60 -10.25 11.47 -15.92
CA LEU A 60 -9.23 10.76 -16.67
C LEU A 60 -8.04 11.67 -17.03
N LEU A 61 -8.33 12.88 -17.52
CA LEU A 61 -7.29 13.85 -17.90
C LEU A 61 -6.48 14.32 -16.69
N ALA A 62 -7.13 14.54 -15.54
CA ALA A 62 -6.45 14.90 -14.30
C ALA A 62 -5.49 13.80 -13.83
N TYR A 63 -5.91 12.53 -13.90
CA TYR A 63 -5.05 11.40 -13.58
C TYR A 63 -3.83 11.31 -14.51
N HIS A 64 -4.02 11.39 -15.83
CA HIS A 64 -2.90 11.38 -16.78
C HIS A 64 -1.94 12.56 -16.58
N GLY A 65 -2.45 13.74 -16.20
CA GLY A 65 -1.62 14.89 -15.86
C GLY A 65 -0.74 14.64 -14.63
N VAL A 66 -1.24 13.93 -13.62
CA VAL A 66 -0.47 13.54 -12.43
C VAL A 66 0.57 12.47 -12.77
N GLU A 67 0.19 11.43 -13.53
CA GLU A 67 1.07 10.35 -13.96
C GLU A 67 2.25 10.86 -14.79
N THR A 68 1.98 11.76 -15.75
CA THR A 68 3.04 12.38 -16.58
C THR A 68 3.97 13.29 -15.80
N ALA A 69 3.48 13.98 -14.76
CA ALA A 69 4.29 14.83 -13.91
C ALA A 69 5.19 14.03 -12.93
N GLN A 70 4.79 12.82 -12.54
CA GLN A 70 5.59 11.94 -11.67
C GLN A 70 6.71 11.21 -12.43
N LEU A 71 6.62 11.11 -13.75
CA LEU A 71 7.58 10.42 -14.62
C LEU A 71 8.62 11.38 -15.27
N ALA A 72 8.52 12.69 -15.02
CA ALA A 72 9.40 13.72 -15.57
C ALA A 72 10.46 14.15 -14.54
#